data_AF-A0A9W6UXR9-F1
#
_entry.id   AF-A0A9W6UXR9-F1
#
_cell.length_a   1.000
_cell.length_b   1.000
_cell.length_c   1.000
_cell.angle_alpha   90.00
_cell.angle_beta   90.00
_cell.angle_gamma   90.00
#
_symmetry.space_group_name_H-M   'P 1'
#
loop_
_entity.id
_entity.type
_entity.pdbx_description
1 polymer ?
#
loop_
_entity_poly.entity_id
_entity_poly.type
_entity_poly.pdbx_seq_one_letter_code
_entity_poly.pdbx_strand_id
1 'polypeptide(L)'
;MDKASDSRPVNGSERRRVDERVAALVTALNARGLAGKADKDGAVLAANPAGEPDGGDPRGRAMSPGLRQEVRCLRNARDGGRLWWYWAWAGPTRQSPADLEPLCPAADAEIAADRIAKVLAVPSADATRHGGLRDDE
;
A
#
# COMPACT_ATOMS: atom_id res chain seq x y z
N MET A 1 -11.45 -51.30 4.68
CA MET A 1 -12.30 -50.25 5.30
C MET A 1 -11.36 -49.08 5.60
N ASP A 2 -11.06 -48.19 4.64
CA ASP A 2 -11.91 -47.09 4.11
C ASP A 2 -12.60 -46.34 5.27
N LYS A 3 -12.48 -45.03 5.53
CA LYS A 3 -12.20 -43.80 4.77
C LYS A 3 -11.99 -42.70 5.85
N ALA A 4 -11.42 -41.52 5.69
CA ALA A 4 -10.96 -40.73 4.56
C ALA A 4 -10.02 -39.65 5.10
N SER A 5 -9.03 -39.28 4.29
CA SER A 5 -8.30 -38.02 4.35
C SER A 5 -9.24 -36.83 4.59
N ASP A 6 -9.07 -36.10 5.70
CA ASP A 6 -9.53 -34.70 5.77
C ASP A 6 -8.46 -33.81 5.12
N SER A 7 -8.20 -34.04 3.83
CA SER A 7 -7.44 -33.11 2.99
C SER A 7 -8.39 -31.99 2.56
N ARG A 8 -8.68 -31.07 3.47
CA ARG A 8 -9.38 -29.83 3.10
C ARG A 8 -8.53 -29.10 2.06
N PRO A 9 -9.11 -28.64 0.94
CA PRO A 9 -8.44 -27.68 0.08
C PRO A 9 -8.47 -26.31 0.77
N VAL A 10 -7.67 -26.13 1.82
CA VAL A 10 -7.35 -24.81 2.36
C VAL A 10 -6.36 -24.20 1.38
N ASN A 11 -6.82 -23.34 0.46
CA ASN A 11 -6.07 -22.17 -0.04
C ASN A 11 -6.67 -21.53 -1.30
N GLY A 12 -7.50 -22.22 -2.11
CA GLY A 12 -7.98 -21.66 -3.38
C GLY A 12 -9.03 -20.55 -3.26
N SER A 13 -10.04 -20.76 -2.42
CA SER A 13 -11.15 -19.80 -2.24
C SER A 13 -10.73 -18.56 -1.46
N GLU A 14 -9.84 -18.72 -0.49
CA GLU A 14 -9.27 -17.62 0.27
C GLU A 14 -8.34 -16.77 -0.60
N ARG A 15 -7.45 -17.41 -1.35
CA ARG A 15 -6.56 -16.71 -2.28
C ARG A 15 -7.35 -15.87 -3.27
N ARG A 16 -8.41 -16.43 -3.85
CA ARG A 16 -9.33 -15.68 -4.70
C ARG A 16 -9.95 -14.48 -4.00
N ARG A 17 -10.38 -14.60 -2.74
CA ARG A 17 -10.91 -13.47 -1.97
C ARG A 17 -9.84 -12.38 -1.77
N VAL A 18 -8.61 -12.76 -1.47
CA VAL A 18 -7.49 -11.82 -1.35
C VAL A 18 -7.25 -11.12 -2.68
N ASP A 19 -7.15 -11.87 -3.78
CA ASP A 19 -6.94 -11.34 -5.13
C ASP A 19 -8.06 -10.36 -5.54
N GLU A 20 -9.32 -10.66 -5.22
CA GLU A 20 -10.47 -9.78 -5.44
C GLU A 20 -10.35 -8.46 -4.64
N ARG A 21 -9.88 -8.51 -3.38
CA ARG A 21 -9.66 -7.30 -2.57
C ARG A 21 -8.48 -6.48 -3.08
N VAL A 22 -7.39 -7.15 -3.45
CA VAL A 22 -6.21 -6.52 -4.05
C VAL A 22 -6.56 -5.81 -5.34
N ALA A 23 -7.32 -6.44 -6.24
CA ALA A 23 -7.78 -5.82 -7.47
C ALA A 23 -8.64 -4.58 -7.18
N ALA A 24 -9.60 -4.69 -6.25
CA ALA A 24 -10.46 -3.56 -5.85
C ALA A 24 -9.63 -2.38 -5.31
N LEU A 25 -8.63 -2.64 -4.47
CA LEU A 25 -7.75 -1.59 -3.95
C LEU A 25 -6.92 -0.94 -5.06
N VAL A 26 -6.33 -1.72 -5.96
CA VAL A 26 -5.56 -1.17 -7.09
C VAL A 26 -6.45 -0.28 -7.97
N THR A 27 -7.68 -0.70 -8.26
CA THR A 27 -8.65 0.14 -8.99
C THR A 27 -8.93 1.45 -8.25
N ALA A 28 -9.18 1.40 -6.94
CA ALA A 28 -9.44 2.58 -6.13
C ALA A 28 -8.23 3.54 -6.05
N LEU A 29 -7.00 3.01 -6.00
CA LEU A 29 -5.78 3.81 -6.05
C LEU A 29 -5.61 4.51 -7.41
N ASN A 30 -5.83 3.78 -8.51
CA ASN A 30 -5.73 4.34 -9.86
C ASN A 30 -6.77 5.45 -10.10
N ALA A 31 -7.98 5.29 -9.57
CA ALA A 31 -9.02 6.32 -9.62
C ALA A 31 -8.61 7.64 -8.91
N ARG A 32 -7.63 7.58 -8.00
CA ARG A 32 -7.06 8.73 -7.28
C ARG A 32 -5.76 9.24 -7.91
N GLY A 33 -5.39 8.75 -9.09
CA GLY A 33 -4.15 9.13 -9.78
C GLY A 33 -2.89 8.52 -9.18
N LEU A 34 -3.02 7.54 -8.29
CA LEU A 34 -1.89 6.80 -7.74
C LEU A 34 -1.60 5.55 -8.57
N ALA A 35 -0.33 5.15 -8.63
CA ALA A 35 0.05 3.88 -9.24
C ALA A 35 0.00 2.77 -8.17
N GLY A 36 -0.88 1.78 -8.33
CA GLY A 36 -0.92 0.57 -7.51
C GLY A 36 -0.33 -0.65 -8.22
N LYS A 37 0.58 -1.37 -7.56
CA LYS A 37 1.13 -2.64 -8.05
C LYS A 37 0.95 -3.74 -7.01
N ALA A 38 0.22 -4.79 -7.38
CA ALA A 38 0.06 -5.99 -6.57
C ALA A 38 1.26 -6.94 -6.72
N ASP A 39 1.58 -7.66 -5.65
CA ASP A 39 2.45 -8.84 -5.72
C ASP A 39 1.65 -10.15 -5.58
N LYS A 40 2.36 -11.27 -5.67
CA LYS A 40 1.77 -12.61 -5.58
C LYS A 40 1.38 -13.02 -4.15
N ASP A 41 1.67 -12.22 -3.14
CA ASP A 41 1.43 -12.55 -1.73
C ASP A 41 0.30 -11.69 -1.14
N GLY A 42 -0.37 -10.89 -1.98
CA GLY A 42 -1.49 -10.05 -1.59
C GLY A 42 -1.05 -8.70 -1.00
N ALA A 43 0.20 -8.30 -1.22
CA ALA A 43 0.67 -6.95 -0.94
C ALA A 43 0.36 -6.04 -2.13
N VAL A 44 0.13 -4.76 -1.84
CA VAL A 44 -0.01 -3.68 -2.81
C VAL A 44 0.99 -2.61 -2.48
N LEU A 45 1.85 -2.30 -3.46
CA LEU A 45 2.74 -1.15 -3.41
C LEU A 45 2.07 0.02 -4.14
N ALA A 46 1.84 1.11 -3.42
CA ALA A 46 1.28 2.34 -3.95
C ALA A 46 2.37 3.42 -4.07
N ALA A 47 2.32 4.20 -5.14
CA ALA A 47 3.20 5.34 -5.37
C ALA A 47 2.41 6.51 -5.98
N ASN A 48 2.90 7.73 -5.76
CA ASN A 48 2.39 8.93 -6.45
C ASN A 48 3.30 9.27 -7.64
N PRO A 49 2.87 9.05 -8.90
CA PRO A 49 3.70 9.35 -10.07
C PRO A 49 4.12 10.81 -10.17
N ALA A 50 3.34 11.75 -9.62
CA ALA A 50 3.68 13.18 -9.63
C ALA A 50 4.86 13.52 -8.70
N GLY A 51 5.20 12.63 -7.75
CA GLY A 51 6.34 12.77 -6.85
C GLY A 51 7.56 11.92 -7.23
N GLU A 52 7.53 11.22 -8.36
CA GLU A 52 8.68 10.44 -8.84
C GLU A 52 9.71 11.36 -9.52
N PRO A 53 11.02 11.11 -9.32
CA PRO A 53 12.07 11.87 -9.99
C PRO A 53 12.03 11.66 -11.51
N ASP A 54 12.50 12.67 -12.25
CA ASP A 54 12.56 12.63 -13.72
C ASP A 54 13.30 11.35 -14.20
N GLY A 55 12.71 10.67 -15.17
CA GLY A 55 13.22 9.43 -15.72
C GLY A 55 14.57 9.57 -16.43
N GLY A 56 14.94 10.80 -16.82
CA GLY A 56 16.22 11.15 -17.41
C GLY A 56 17.37 11.34 -16.43
N ASP A 57 17.13 11.32 -15.12
CA ASP A 57 18.17 11.51 -14.09
C ASP A 57 18.39 10.25 -13.23
N PRO A 58 19.38 9.39 -13.60
CA PRO A 58 19.74 8.22 -12.81
C PRO A 58 20.23 8.54 -11.40
N ARG A 59 20.86 9.72 -11.20
CA ARG A 59 21.35 10.13 -9.87
C ARG A 59 20.20 10.58 -8.99
N GLY A 60 19.25 11.34 -9.52
CA GLY A 60 18.01 11.71 -8.85
C GLY A 60 17.21 10.50 -8.39
N ARG A 61 17.09 9.46 -9.23
CA ARG A 61 16.46 8.19 -8.84
C ARG A 61 17.16 7.44 -7.72
N ALA A 62 18.48 7.50 -7.64
CA ALA A 62 19.26 6.84 -6.60
C ALA A 62 19.16 7.59 -5.25
N MET A 63 19.12 8.92 -5.30
CA MET A 63 19.16 9.78 -4.10
C MET A 63 17.77 10.13 -3.56
N SER A 64 16.73 10.06 -4.39
CA SER A 64 15.34 10.35 -4.00
C SER A 64 14.38 9.42 -4.73
N PRO A 65 14.40 8.11 -4.42
CA PRO A 65 13.37 7.20 -4.90
C PRO A 65 12.03 7.70 -4.34
N GLY A 66 11.06 8.01 -5.19
CA GLY A 66 9.80 8.63 -4.77
C GLY A 66 9.12 7.91 -3.59
N LEU A 67 8.25 8.64 -2.87
CA LEU A 67 7.56 8.09 -1.71
C LEU A 67 6.64 6.93 -2.12
N ARG A 68 6.77 5.80 -1.42
CA ARG A 68 6.01 4.57 -1.66
C ARG A 68 5.42 4.05 -0.37
N GLN A 69 4.26 3.42 -0.48
CA GLN A 69 3.56 2.82 0.63
C GLN A 69 3.17 1.39 0.31
N GLU A 70 3.63 0.45 1.13
CA GLU A 70 3.22 -0.95 1.05
C GLU A 70 2.05 -1.19 2.01
N VAL A 71 1.03 -1.92 1.54
CA VAL A 71 -0.06 -2.45 2.37
C VAL A 71 -0.28 -3.93 2.08
N ARG A 72 -0.75 -4.67 3.07
CA ARG A 72 -0.99 -6.13 2.96
C ARG A 72 -2.42 -6.50 3.30
N CYS A 73 -2.99 -7.43 2.55
CA CYS A 73 -4.30 -8.03 2.82
C CYS A 73 -4.13 -9.31 3.64
N LEU A 74 -4.46 -9.28 4.92
CA LEU A 74 -4.24 -10.41 5.82
C LEU A 74 -5.48 -10.68 6.69
N ARG A 75 -5.61 -11.91 7.19
CA ARG A 75 -6.65 -12.24 8.16
C ARG A 75 -6.35 -11.58 9.50
N ASN A 76 -7.35 -10.90 10.06
CA ASN A 76 -7.30 -10.35 11.39
C ASN A 76 -7.87 -11.34 12.41
N ALA A 77 -7.01 -11.94 13.22
CA ALA A 77 -7.42 -12.89 14.26
C ALA A 77 -8.34 -12.26 15.32
N ARG A 78 -8.24 -10.94 15.54
CA ARG A 78 -9.07 -10.21 16.51
C ARG A 78 -10.48 -9.89 16.00
N ASP A 79 -10.73 -10.06 14.71
CA ASP A 79 -12.01 -9.77 14.06
C ASP A 79 -12.57 -11.02 13.34
N GLY A 80 -12.59 -12.15 14.06
CA GLY A 80 -13.16 -13.40 13.55
C GLY A 80 -12.48 -13.95 12.29
N GLY A 81 -11.22 -13.57 12.04
CA GLY A 81 -10.47 -13.98 10.85
C GLY A 81 -10.90 -13.28 9.56
N ARG A 82 -11.62 -12.15 9.64
CA ARG A 82 -11.94 -11.30 8.48
C ARG A 82 -10.67 -10.75 7.85
N LEU A 83 -10.71 -10.48 6.54
CA LEU A 83 -9.60 -9.84 5.84
C LEU A 83 -9.53 -8.35 6.19
N TRP A 84 -8.32 -7.88 6.42
CA TRP A 84 -7.99 -6.49 6.75
C TRP A 84 -6.81 -6.02 5.91
N TRP A 85 -6.82 -4.74 5.59
CA TRP A 85 -5.65 -4.02 5.13
C TRP A 85 -4.78 -3.63 6.33
N TYR A 86 -3.48 -3.81 6.18
CA TYR A 86 -2.46 -3.38 7.12
C TYR A 86 -1.45 -2.50 6.40
N TRP A 87 -1.02 -1.41 7.04
CA TRP A 87 0.25 -0.77 6.68
C TRP A 87 1.38 -1.76 6.92
N ALA A 88 2.29 -1.88 5.96
CA ALA A 88 3.51 -2.65 6.12
C ALA A 88 4.68 -1.69 6.26
N TRP A 89 5.22 -1.60 7.47
CA TRP A 89 6.40 -0.79 7.78
C TRP A 89 7.66 -1.64 7.69
N ALA A 90 8.74 -1.07 7.16
CA ALA A 90 10.02 -1.77 7.12
C ALA A 90 10.46 -2.10 8.54
N GLY A 91 10.77 -3.38 8.79
CA GLY A 91 11.36 -3.78 10.05
C GLY A 91 12.76 -3.19 10.24
N PRO A 92 13.33 -3.29 11.45
CA PRO A 92 14.61 -2.67 11.80
C PRO A 92 15.80 -3.20 10.97
N THR A 93 15.66 -4.37 10.35
CA THR A 93 16.62 -4.92 9.41
C THR A 93 15.92 -5.44 8.16
N ARG A 94 16.66 -5.60 7.06
CA ARG A 94 16.14 -6.13 5.79
C ARG A 94 15.49 -7.52 5.94
N GLN A 95 15.96 -8.32 6.89
CA GLN A 95 15.47 -9.68 7.13
C GLN A 95 14.34 -9.71 8.17
N SER A 96 14.07 -8.59 8.84
CA SER A 96 12.98 -8.52 9.79
C SER A 96 11.63 -8.59 9.06
N PRO A 97 10.63 -9.29 9.62
CA PRO A 97 9.28 -9.18 9.11
C PRO A 97 8.82 -7.71 9.17
N ALA A 98 7.93 -7.34 8.26
CA ALA A 98 7.33 -6.01 8.29
C ALA A 98 6.48 -5.86 9.54
N ASP A 99 6.56 -4.69 10.17
CA ASP A 99 5.64 -4.33 11.24
C ASP A 99 4.29 -3.97 10.62
N LEU A 100 3.23 -4.60 11.13
CA LEU A 100 1.89 -4.50 10.57
C LEU A 100 1.00 -3.66 11.46
N GLU A 101 0.56 -2.52 10.94
CA GLU A 101 -0.39 -1.64 11.62
C GLU A 101 -1.77 -1.74 10.94
N PRO A 102 -2.86 -1.98 11.69
CA PRO A 102 -4.19 -2.09 11.10
C PRO A 102 -4.62 -0.80 10.39
N LEU A 103 -4.99 -0.92 9.11
CA LEU A 103 -5.53 0.18 8.32
C LEU A 103 -7.07 0.19 8.40
N CYS A 104 -7.72 -0.81 7.81
CA CYS A 104 -9.18 -0.96 7.81
C CYS A 104 -9.59 -2.36 7.34
N PRO A 105 -10.86 -2.78 7.49
CA PRO A 105 -11.37 -4.00 6.88
C PRO A 105 -11.13 -4.03 5.36
N ALA A 106 -10.78 -5.20 4.82
CA ALA A 106 -10.41 -5.32 3.40
C ALA A 106 -11.57 -5.09 2.43
N ALA A 107 -12.81 -5.11 2.93
CA ALA A 107 -13.99 -4.76 2.15
C ALA A 107 -14.04 -3.27 1.78
N ASP A 108 -13.35 -2.40 2.53
CA ASP A 108 -13.43 -0.95 2.43
C ASP A 108 -12.27 -0.39 1.56
N ALA A 109 -12.16 -0.87 0.32
CA ALA A 109 -11.05 -0.51 -0.58
C ALA A 109 -10.92 1.01 -0.82
N GLU A 110 -12.03 1.72 -0.91
CA GLU A 110 -12.06 3.18 -1.07
C GLU A 110 -11.47 3.90 0.15
N ILE A 111 -11.80 3.45 1.37
CA ILE A 111 -11.27 4.02 2.61
C ILE A 111 -9.76 3.78 2.70
N ALA A 112 -9.30 2.58 2.34
CA ALA A 112 -7.87 2.28 2.27
C ALA A 112 -7.18 3.21 1.26
N ALA A 113 -7.72 3.35 0.05
CA ALA A 113 -7.16 4.20 -0.99
C ALA A 113 -7.13 5.68 -0.60
N ASP A 114 -8.15 6.21 0.07
CA ASP A 114 -8.18 7.59 0.58
C ASP A 114 -7.07 7.83 1.61
N ARG A 115 -6.86 6.87 2.52
CA ARG A 115 -5.81 6.98 3.55
C ARG A 115 -4.43 6.87 2.94
N ILE A 116 -4.23 5.98 1.97
CA ILE A 116 -2.99 5.87 1.20
C ILE A 116 -2.71 7.17 0.44
N ALA A 117 -3.71 7.72 -0.23
CA ALA A 117 -3.58 8.98 -0.96
C ALA A 117 -3.16 10.12 -0.03
N LYS A 118 -3.74 10.22 1.18
CA LYS A 118 -3.32 11.23 2.15
C LYS A 118 -1.85 11.13 2.53
N VAL A 119 -1.29 9.92 2.64
CA VAL A 119 0.13 9.70 2.97
C VAL A 119 1.04 9.98 1.77
N LEU A 120 0.64 9.57 0.57
CA LEU A 120 1.45 9.72 -0.65
C LEU A 120 1.35 11.11 -1.28
N ALA A 121 0.29 11.86 -0.99
CA ALA A 121 0.06 13.19 -1.52
C ALA A 121 0.49 14.31 -0.56
N VAL A 122 1.06 14.00 0.62
CA VAL A 122 1.45 15.03 1.62
C VAL A 122 2.27 16.13 0.96
N PRO A 123 1.73 17.35 0.80
CA PRO A 123 2.55 18.54 0.70
C PRO A 123 2.94 18.86 2.15
N SER A 124 4.21 18.66 2.50
CA SER A 124 4.71 19.09 3.81
C SER A 124 4.38 20.57 4.01
N ALA A 125 4.03 20.96 5.23
CA ALA A 125 3.64 22.33 5.61
C ALA A 125 4.73 23.42 5.41
N ASP A 126 5.75 23.17 4.59
CA ASP A 126 6.80 24.11 4.17
C ASP A 126 6.48 24.85 2.86
N ALA A 127 5.41 24.48 2.16
CA ALA A 127 4.99 25.17 0.93
C ALA A 127 4.47 26.62 1.15
N THR A 128 4.52 27.16 2.38
CA THR A 128 4.02 28.50 2.70
C THR A 128 5.06 29.42 3.39
N ARG A 129 6.33 29.02 3.51
CA ARG A 129 7.36 29.93 4.05
C ARG A 129 8.67 29.88 3.28
N HIS A 130 8.67 30.38 2.05
CA HIS A 130 9.78 31.17 1.47
C HIS A 130 9.36 31.73 0.10
N GLY A 131 8.22 32.44 0.09
CA GLY A 131 7.78 33.29 -1.02
C GLY A 131 7.66 34.72 -0.52
N GLY A 132 8.79 35.32 -0.12
CA GLY A 132 8.80 36.65 0.50
C GLY A 132 10.19 37.26 0.49
N LEU A 133 10.83 37.29 -0.67
CA LEU A 133 11.89 38.25 -0.93
C LEU A 133 11.92 38.55 -2.43
N ARG A 134 11.26 39.65 -2.81
CA ARG A 134 11.68 40.51 -3.91
C ARG A 134 11.41 41.94 -3.50
N ASP A 135 12.50 42.57 -3.10
CA ASP A 135 12.92 43.93 -3.40
C ASP A 135 11.92 44.74 -4.24
N ASP A 136 11.43 45.83 -3.67
CA ASP A 136 11.04 47.02 -4.42
C ASP A 136 11.98 48.16 -3.99
N GLU A 137 12.50 48.79 -5.03
CA GLU A 137 13.46 49.91 -5.11
C GLU A 137 12.99 51.18 -4.40
#